data_AF-A0A3R9JDW0-F1
#
_entry.id   AF-A0A3R9JDW0-F1
#
_cell.length_a   1.000
_cell.length_b   1.000
_cell.length_c   1.000
_cell.angle_alpha   90.00
_cell.angle_beta   90.00
_cell.angle_gamma   90.00
#
_symmetry.space_group_name_H-M   'P 1'
#
loop_
_entity.id
_entity.type
_entity.pdbx_description
1 polymer ?
#
loop_
_entity_poly.entity_id
_entity_poly.type
_entity_poly.pdbx_seq_one_letter_code
_entity_poly.pdbx_strand_id
1 'polypeptide(L)'
;MSKINKSIFGIIFISFILLSACAVKKDVKTNSEASVETKNEPSKKETSSEKTNSKYVDDRIINDFINSYNQNSNSPLENIKKGNIKIKYFASSYGYYLELLHANDTDKINVTINQTNENSESGVAGMKEVFHDIVKSIESSLSDDEIDNYFDNLMSNEIKTGSNLGTLKIEYIPDKELSNGYSRGHIKVIAQ
;
A
#
# COMPACT_ATOMS: atom_id res chain seq x y z
N MET A 1 -19.09 -36.27 -31.17
CA MET A 1 -19.47 -35.10 -31.99
C MET A 1 -20.41 -34.23 -31.16
N SER A 2 -19.87 -33.20 -30.48
CA SER A 2 -20.68 -32.14 -29.84
C SER A 2 -19.81 -30.91 -29.54
N LYS A 3 -20.04 -29.89 -30.39
CA LYS A 3 -20.01 -28.43 -30.22
C LYS A 3 -18.95 -27.78 -29.31
N ILE A 4 -17.94 -27.20 -29.95
CA ILE A 4 -17.04 -26.16 -29.42
C ILE A 4 -17.73 -24.80 -29.63
N ASN A 5 -18.07 -24.11 -28.54
CA ASN A 5 -18.51 -22.72 -28.59
C ASN A 5 -17.27 -21.81 -28.59
N LYS A 6 -16.87 -21.31 -29.77
CA LYS A 6 -15.86 -20.25 -29.89
C LYS A 6 -16.53 -18.91 -29.60
N SER A 7 -16.28 -18.35 -28.42
CA SER A 7 -16.66 -16.97 -28.09
C SER A 7 -15.75 -16.00 -28.84
N ILE A 8 -16.33 -15.16 -29.70
CA ILE A 8 -15.65 -14.10 -30.45
C ILE A 8 -15.61 -12.87 -29.53
N PHE A 9 -14.47 -12.63 -28.88
CA PHE A 9 -14.22 -11.37 -28.18
C PHE A 9 -13.81 -10.31 -29.21
N GLY A 10 -14.71 -9.34 -29.44
CA GLY A 10 -14.47 -8.18 -30.28
C GLY A 10 -13.41 -7.27 -29.67
N ILE A 11 -12.34 -7.04 -30.43
CA ILE A 11 -11.28 -6.08 -30.12
C ILE A 11 -11.80 -4.69 -30.51
N ILE A 12 -12.07 -3.82 -29.54
CA ILE A 12 -12.36 -2.40 -29.80
C ILE A 12 -11.03 -1.64 -29.72
N PHE A 13 -10.42 -1.37 -30.88
CA PHE A 13 -9.33 -0.41 -31.03
C PHE A 13 -9.92 1.00 -31.03
N ILE A 14 -9.68 1.79 -29.98
CA ILE A 14 -9.96 3.23 -29.99
C ILE A 14 -8.64 3.97 -30.18
N SER A 15 -8.41 4.43 -31.40
CA SER A 15 -7.33 5.34 -31.76
C SER A 15 -7.78 6.79 -31.51
N PHE A 16 -7.22 7.46 -30.51
CA PHE A 16 -7.31 8.92 -30.43
C PHE A 16 -6.06 9.53 -31.07
N ILE A 17 -6.19 9.93 -32.34
CA ILE A 17 -5.30 10.91 -32.97
C ILE A 17 -6.03 12.25 -32.87
N LEU A 18 -5.50 13.18 -32.07
CA LEU A 18 -5.78 14.60 -32.28
C LEU A 18 -4.45 15.34 -32.45
N LEU A 19 -4.28 15.79 -33.69
CA LEU A 19 -3.31 16.76 -34.18
C LEU A 19 -3.29 18.01 -33.29
N SER A 20 -2.11 18.44 -32.87
CA SER A 20 -1.85 19.85 -32.61
C SER A 20 -0.79 20.30 -33.60
N ALA A 21 -1.23 21.05 -34.62
CA ALA A 21 -0.35 21.64 -35.62
C ALA A 21 -0.29 23.17 -35.44
N CYS A 22 0.95 23.64 -35.28
CA CYS A 22 1.52 24.90 -35.74
C CYS A 22 1.00 26.22 -35.17
N ALA A 23 1.88 26.88 -34.40
CA ALA A 23 2.26 28.26 -34.68
C ALA A 23 3.77 28.43 -34.49
N VAL A 24 4.50 28.53 -35.60
CA VAL A 24 5.86 29.07 -35.66
C VAL A 24 5.76 30.56 -35.92
N LYS A 25 6.41 31.39 -35.10
CA LYS A 25 7.08 32.62 -35.58
C LYS A 25 8.42 32.78 -34.87
N LYS A 26 9.43 33.00 -35.72
CA LYS A 26 10.85 33.22 -35.45
C LYS A 26 11.07 34.54 -34.70
N ASP A 27 12.15 34.63 -33.93
CA ASP A 27 13.27 35.49 -34.31
C ASP A 27 14.57 35.03 -33.63
N VAL A 28 15.57 34.76 -34.47
CA VAL A 28 16.96 34.54 -34.11
C VAL A 28 17.66 35.89 -34.15
N LYS A 29 18.26 36.31 -33.04
CA LYS A 29 19.31 37.32 -33.06
C LYS A 29 20.42 36.94 -32.08
N THR A 30 21.54 36.52 -32.65
CA THR A 30 22.83 36.28 -32.01
C THR A 30 23.42 37.59 -31.48
N ASN A 31 23.88 37.62 -30.23
CA ASN A 31 25.19 38.16 -29.81
C ASN A 31 25.41 38.13 -28.29
N SER A 32 26.67 37.92 -27.92
CA SER A 32 27.39 38.39 -26.72
C SER A 32 27.19 37.63 -25.39
N GLU A 33 28.24 36.84 -25.09
CA GLU A 33 29.04 36.82 -23.86
C GLU A 33 28.46 36.36 -22.52
N ALA A 34 29.37 35.72 -21.79
CA ALA A 34 29.17 35.00 -20.56
C ALA A 34 28.88 35.90 -19.36
N SER A 35 27.97 35.46 -18.48
CA SER A 35 28.10 35.66 -17.04
C SER A 35 27.24 34.64 -16.29
N VAL A 36 27.82 34.16 -15.19
CA VAL A 36 27.31 33.13 -14.28
C VAL A 36 26.15 33.71 -13.47
N GLU A 37 24.99 33.05 -13.49
CA GLU A 37 23.92 33.32 -12.52
C GLU A 37 23.31 32.03 -11.99
N THR A 38 23.46 31.87 -10.68
CA THR A 38 23.02 30.76 -9.85
C THR A 38 21.50 30.63 -9.90
N LYS A 39 21.01 29.51 -10.44
CA LYS A 39 19.59 29.16 -10.47
C LYS A 39 19.14 28.75 -9.06
N ASN A 40 18.50 29.69 -8.35
CA ASN A 40 17.72 29.37 -7.16
C ASN A 40 16.51 28.53 -7.56
N GLU A 41 16.54 27.25 -7.18
CA GLU A 41 15.42 26.33 -7.26
C GLU A 41 14.32 26.76 -6.27
N PRO A 42 13.02 26.74 -6.64
CA PRO A 42 11.97 27.06 -5.71
C PRO A 42 11.83 25.91 -4.72
N SER A 43 12.25 26.17 -3.47
CA SER A 43 11.97 25.31 -2.32
C SER A 43 10.49 24.91 -2.33
N LYS A 44 10.23 23.61 -2.52
CA LYS A 44 8.95 22.98 -2.22
C LYS A 44 8.61 23.34 -0.78
N LYS A 45 7.67 24.28 -0.60
CA LYS A 45 6.95 24.43 0.66
C LYS A 45 6.23 23.12 0.91
N GLU A 46 6.79 22.30 1.79
CA GLU A 46 6.05 21.26 2.48
C GLU A 46 4.86 21.95 3.15
N THR A 47 3.68 21.73 2.58
CA THR A 47 2.44 22.09 3.24
C THR A 47 2.30 21.09 4.36
N SER A 48 2.74 21.48 5.55
CA SER A 48 2.44 20.78 6.79
C SER A 48 0.93 20.83 6.97
N SER A 49 0.25 19.81 6.45
CA SER A 49 -1.16 19.56 6.71
C SER A 49 -1.29 19.29 8.21
N GLU A 50 -2.03 20.16 8.89
CA GLU A 50 -2.37 20.04 10.30
C GLU A 50 -2.95 18.63 10.56
N LYS A 51 -2.27 17.80 11.37
CA LYS A 51 -2.72 16.43 11.70
C LYS A 51 -4.02 16.53 12.51
N THR A 52 -5.16 16.48 11.84
CA THR A 52 -6.45 16.31 12.51
C THR A 52 -6.62 14.85 12.89
N ASN A 53 -6.33 14.51 14.14
CA ASN A 53 -6.59 13.17 14.68
C ASN A 53 -8.11 12.93 14.72
N SER A 54 -8.58 12.05 13.85
CA SER A 54 -9.99 11.69 13.75
C SER A 54 -10.31 10.53 14.68
N LYS A 55 -11.53 10.52 15.24
CA LYS A 55 -12.05 9.39 16.01
C LYS A 55 -12.90 8.50 15.10
N TYR A 56 -12.50 7.24 14.97
CA TYR A 56 -13.19 6.20 14.19
C TYR A 56 -13.90 5.18 15.09
N VAL A 57 -13.27 4.81 16.21
CA VAL A 57 -13.76 3.76 17.11
C VAL A 57 -13.55 4.14 18.59
N ASP A 58 -14.14 3.37 19.52
CA ASP A 58 -13.95 3.54 20.96
C ASP A 58 -12.72 2.77 21.48
N ASP A 59 -11.59 2.91 20.79
CA ASP A 59 -10.28 2.37 21.17
C ASP A 59 -9.18 3.33 20.72
N ARG A 60 -8.40 3.86 21.66
CA ARG A 60 -7.35 4.85 21.38
C ARG A 60 -6.27 4.27 20.47
N ILE A 61 -5.78 3.06 20.76
CA ILE A 61 -4.66 2.44 20.03
C ILE A 61 -5.05 2.20 18.57
N ILE A 62 -6.30 1.79 18.35
CA ILE A 62 -6.83 1.59 17.00
C ILE A 62 -6.99 2.94 16.27
N ASN A 63 -7.46 3.99 16.94
CA ASN A 63 -7.54 5.33 16.31
C ASN A 63 -6.15 5.88 15.98
N ASP A 64 -5.17 5.73 16.87
CA ASP A 64 -3.81 6.21 16.64
C ASP A 64 -3.18 5.50 15.43
N PHE A 65 -3.36 4.18 15.34
CA PHE A 65 -2.96 3.41 14.15
C PHE A 65 -3.67 3.88 12.89
N ILE A 66 -5.01 4.01 12.89
CA ILE A 66 -5.76 4.43 11.68
C ILE A 66 -5.34 5.82 11.23
N ASN A 67 -5.15 6.77 12.15
CA ASN A 67 -4.71 8.12 11.80
C ASN A 67 -3.29 8.10 11.21
N SER A 68 -2.37 7.30 11.78
CA SER A 68 -1.02 7.13 11.24
C SER A 68 -1.04 6.51 9.84
N TYR A 69 -1.80 5.43 9.66
CA TYR A 69 -1.98 4.75 8.39
C TYR A 69 -2.54 5.67 7.31
N ASN A 70 -3.62 6.40 7.61
CA ASN A 70 -4.27 7.28 6.64
C ASN A 70 -3.41 8.52 6.28
N GLN A 71 -2.39 8.83 7.08
CA GLN A 71 -1.41 9.88 6.75
C GLN A 71 -0.30 9.39 5.83
N ASN A 72 0.04 8.09 5.90
CA ASN A 72 1.09 7.48 5.10
C ASN A 72 0.56 6.89 3.78
N SER A 73 -0.71 6.48 3.75
CA SER A 73 -1.28 5.70 2.66
C SER A 73 -1.99 6.55 1.60
N ASN A 74 -1.85 6.16 0.33
CA ASN A 74 -2.69 6.65 -0.77
C ASN A 74 -4.05 5.96 -0.84
N SER A 75 -4.29 4.93 -0.03
CA SER A 75 -5.58 4.25 0.14
C SER A 75 -5.94 4.23 1.63
N PRO A 76 -6.61 5.27 2.14
CA PRO A 76 -7.04 5.31 3.54
C PRO A 76 -7.85 4.06 3.94
N LEU A 77 -7.79 3.70 5.22
CA LEU A 77 -8.60 2.60 5.75
C LEU A 77 -10.08 2.91 5.65
N GLU A 78 -10.80 2.03 4.97
CA GLU A 78 -12.25 2.07 4.80
C GLU A 78 -12.92 0.89 5.50
N ASN A 79 -14.26 0.89 5.52
CA ASN A 79 -15.09 -0.21 6.03
C ASN A 79 -14.74 -0.63 7.46
N ILE A 80 -14.33 0.32 8.30
CA ILE A 80 -13.90 0.07 9.69
C ILE A 80 -15.08 -0.49 10.48
N LYS A 81 -14.92 -1.73 10.97
CA LYS A 81 -15.96 -2.47 11.69
C LYS A 81 -15.38 -3.13 12.93
N LYS A 82 -16.13 -3.09 14.04
CA LYS A 82 -15.76 -3.80 15.26
C LYS A 82 -15.90 -5.30 15.04
N GLY A 83 -14.90 -6.06 15.51
CA GLY A 83 -14.92 -7.51 15.52
C GLY A 83 -15.62 -8.09 16.74
N ASN A 84 -15.44 -9.39 16.95
CA ASN A 84 -16.16 -10.16 17.97
C ASN A 84 -15.66 -9.92 19.41
N ILE A 85 -14.57 -9.17 19.58
CA ILE A 85 -14.01 -8.78 20.88
C ILE A 85 -13.72 -7.29 20.90
N LYS A 86 -13.66 -6.68 22.09
CA LYS A 86 -13.58 -5.22 22.27
C LYS A 86 -12.38 -4.57 21.55
N ILE A 87 -11.25 -5.28 21.51
CA ILE A 87 -9.94 -4.83 21.01
C ILE A 87 -9.64 -5.25 19.57
N LYS A 88 -10.63 -5.84 18.87
CA LYS A 88 -10.49 -6.31 17.49
C LYS A 88 -11.37 -5.49 16.56
N TYR A 89 -10.80 -5.08 15.45
CA TYR A 89 -11.47 -4.35 14.39
C TYR A 89 -11.05 -4.91 13.03
N PHE A 90 -11.84 -4.58 12.01
CA PHE A 90 -11.59 -4.93 10.63
C PHE A 90 -11.65 -3.68 9.78
N ALA A 91 -10.86 -3.64 8.71
CA ALA A 91 -10.84 -2.54 7.76
C ALA A 91 -10.43 -3.06 6.38
N SER A 92 -10.45 -2.19 5.38
CA SER A 92 -9.95 -2.49 4.03
C SER A 92 -9.09 -1.38 3.47
N SER A 93 -8.06 -1.74 2.72
CA SER A 93 -7.21 -0.81 1.94
C SER A 93 -6.62 -1.56 0.74
N TYR A 94 -6.48 -0.90 -0.42
CA TYR A 94 -5.99 -1.49 -1.68
C TYR A 94 -6.65 -2.84 -2.03
N GLY A 95 -7.95 -2.98 -1.73
CA GLY A 95 -8.68 -4.25 -1.96
C GLY A 95 -8.34 -5.39 -1.00
N TYR A 96 -7.48 -5.16 0.00
CA TYR A 96 -7.12 -6.13 1.04
C TYR A 96 -7.95 -5.94 2.30
N TYR A 97 -8.37 -7.08 2.89
CA TYR A 97 -9.06 -7.11 4.17
C TYR A 97 -8.06 -7.24 5.33
N LEU A 98 -8.18 -6.33 6.29
CA LEU A 98 -7.29 -6.19 7.43
C LEU A 98 -8.00 -6.58 8.72
N GLU A 99 -7.30 -7.34 9.57
CA GLU A 99 -7.65 -7.45 10.99
C GLU A 99 -6.70 -6.55 11.79
N LEU A 100 -7.28 -5.66 12.59
CA LEU A 100 -6.59 -4.78 13.52
C LEU A 100 -6.84 -5.30 14.93
N LEU A 101 -5.78 -5.67 15.65
CA LEU A 101 -5.88 -6.23 17.00
C LEU A 101 -4.98 -5.43 17.95
N HIS A 102 -5.60 -4.65 18.81
CA HIS A 102 -4.89 -4.02 19.93
C HIS A 102 -4.42 -5.14 20.88
N ALA A 103 -3.12 -5.21 21.14
CA ALA A 103 -2.51 -6.19 22.02
C ALA A 103 -2.89 -5.86 23.47
N ASN A 104 -3.66 -6.76 24.11
CA ASN A 104 -4.31 -6.52 25.39
C ASN A 104 -3.34 -5.97 26.47
N ASP A 105 -3.78 -4.93 27.18
CA ASP A 105 -3.03 -4.24 28.24
C ASP A 105 -1.68 -3.62 27.79
N THR A 106 -1.54 -3.28 26.51
CA THR A 106 -0.36 -2.60 25.96
C THR A 106 -0.76 -1.46 25.02
N ASP A 107 0.17 -0.56 24.72
CA ASP A 107 -0.04 0.46 23.67
C ASP A 107 0.36 -0.05 22.27
N LYS A 108 0.26 -1.37 22.04
CA LYS A 108 0.73 -2.04 20.81
C LYS A 108 -0.42 -2.60 19.99
N ILE A 109 -0.17 -2.74 18.69
CA ILE A 109 -1.14 -3.29 17.74
C ILE A 109 -0.48 -4.40 16.90
N ASN A 110 -1.28 -5.42 16.61
CA ASN A 110 -0.98 -6.44 15.62
C ASN A 110 -1.94 -6.24 14.44
N VAL A 111 -1.41 -6.31 13.23
CA VAL A 111 -2.20 -6.12 12.01
C VAL A 111 -2.00 -7.31 11.09
N THR A 112 -3.10 -7.89 10.61
CA THR A 112 -3.09 -9.04 9.70
C THR A 112 -3.70 -8.65 8.37
N ILE A 113 -2.95 -8.82 7.28
CA ILE A 113 -3.45 -8.88 5.90
C ILE A 113 -4.00 -10.29 5.69
N ASN A 114 -5.32 -10.46 5.74
CA ASN A 114 -5.96 -11.78 5.88
C ASN A 114 -5.87 -12.68 4.64
N GLN A 115 -5.41 -12.15 3.51
CA GLN A 115 -5.24 -12.92 2.27
C GLN A 115 -4.01 -12.41 1.53
N THR A 116 -3.12 -13.33 1.17
CA THR A 116 -2.05 -13.07 0.20
C THR A 116 -2.55 -13.29 -1.22
N ASN A 117 -3.75 -12.78 -1.52
CA ASN A 117 -4.40 -13.00 -2.81
C ASN A 117 -3.75 -12.10 -3.87
N GLU A 118 -2.84 -12.66 -4.66
CA GLU A 118 -2.23 -12.00 -5.83
C GLU A 118 -3.25 -11.62 -6.91
N ASN A 119 -4.45 -12.21 -6.89
CA ASN A 119 -5.55 -11.92 -7.80
C ASN A 119 -6.53 -10.89 -7.24
N SER A 120 -6.19 -10.19 -6.15
CA SER A 120 -6.93 -8.99 -5.73
C SER A 120 -6.86 -7.93 -6.84
N GLU A 121 -7.75 -6.95 -6.82
CA GLU A 121 -7.75 -5.87 -7.84
C GLU A 121 -6.41 -5.14 -7.92
N SER A 122 -5.74 -4.96 -6.78
CA SER A 122 -4.43 -4.29 -6.70
C SER A 122 -3.23 -5.26 -6.74
N GLY A 123 -3.49 -6.58 -6.72
CA GLY A 123 -2.49 -7.64 -6.77
C GLY A 123 -1.34 -7.49 -5.77
N VAL A 124 -0.19 -8.12 -6.08
CA VAL A 124 1.01 -8.08 -5.21
C VAL A 124 1.49 -6.65 -4.95
N ALA A 125 1.33 -5.73 -5.90
CA ALA A 125 1.70 -4.32 -5.73
C ALA A 125 0.86 -3.67 -4.62
N GLY A 126 -0.46 -3.83 -4.63
CA GLY A 126 -1.31 -3.34 -3.56
C GLY A 126 -1.01 -4.00 -2.21
N MET A 127 -0.65 -5.28 -2.20
CA MET A 127 -0.23 -5.95 -0.98
C MET A 127 1.06 -5.34 -0.41
N LYS A 128 2.01 -4.99 -1.28
CA LYS A 128 3.26 -4.31 -0.91
C LYS A 128 2.96 -2.94 -0.27
N GLU A 129 2.11 -2.14 -0.91
CA GLU A 129 1.67 -0.84 -0.36
C GLU A 129 0.99 -0.99 1.00
N VAL A 130 0.07 -1.95 1.14
CA VAL A 130 -0.60 -2.21 2.43
C VAL A 130 0.41 -2.62 3.50
N PHE A 131 1.33 -3.53 3.19
CA PHE A 131 2.38 -3.95 4.11
C PHE A 131 3.27 -2.76 4.51
N HIS A 132 3.69 -1.96 3.53
CA HIS A 132 4.50 -0.77 3.74
C HIS A 132 3.81 0.19 4.71
N ASP A 133 2.56 0.55 4.43
CA ASP A 133 1.81 1.52 5.22
C ASP A 133 1.53 1.02 6.64
N ILE A 134 1.29 -0.29 6.81
CA ILE A 134 1.18 -0.92 8.14
C ILE A 134 2.50 -0.74 8.90
N VAL A 135 3.62 -1.14 8.30
CA VAL A 135 4.93 -1.07 8.96
C VAL A 135 5.27 0.36 9.33
N LYS A 136 5.11 1.31 8.39
CA LYS A 136 5.39 2.73 8.63
C LYS A 136 4.52 3.34 9.73
N SER A 137 3.30 2.84 9.88
CA SER A 137 2.36 3.30 10.91
C SER A 137 2.70 2.81 12.32
N ILE A 138 3.43 1.70 12.43
CA ILE A 138 3.82 1.09 13.72
C ILE A 138 5.29 1.45 14.06
N GLU A 139 6.19 1.40 13.09
CA GLU A 139 7.62 1.67 13.25
C GLU A 139 8.10 2.67 12.18
N SER A 140 7.80 3.95 12.39
CA SER A 140 8.10 5.03 11.44
C SER A 140 9.59 5.29 11.22
N SER A 141 10.48 4.70 12.04
CA SER A 141 11.93 4.85 11.94
C SER A 141 12.56 4.06 10.79
N LEU A 142 11.88 3.03 10.29
CA LEU A 142 12.36 2.26 9.14
C LEU A 142 12.24 3.10 7.87
N SER A 143 13.26 3.05 7.02
CA SER A 143 13.21 3.69 5.70
C SER A 143 12.34 2.89 4.73
N ASP A 144 11.82 3.57 3.71
CA ASP A 144 10.93 2.94 2.73
C ASP A 144 11.68 1.83 1.97
N ASP A 145 12.96 2.05 1.65
CA ASP A 145 13.84 1.05 1.05
C ASP A 145 14.01 -0.21 1.93
N GLU A 146 14.15 -0.06 3.25
CA GLU A 146 14.26 -1.22 4.15
C GLU A 146 12.98 -2.06 4.15
N ILE A 147 11.82 -1.40 4.15
CA ILE A 147 10.51 -2.04 4.17
C ILE A 147 10.25 -2.74 2.83
N ASP A 148 10.54 -2.07 1.71
CA ASP A 148 10.34 -2.58 0.37
C ASP A 148 11.23 -3.79 0.07
N ASN A 149 12.51 -3.68 0.39
CA ASN A 149 13.46 -4.79 0.24
C ASN A 149 13.06 -5.97 1.12
N TYR A 150 12.52 -5.72 2.32
CA TYR A 150 12.02 -6.80 3.17
C TYR A 150 10.84 -7.53 2.53
N PHE A 151 9.85 -6.77 2.02
CA PHE A 151 8.67 -7.35 1.39
C PHE A 151 9.04 -8.17 0.15
N ASP A 152 9.92 -7.64 -0.72
CA ASP A 152 10.34 -8.35 -1.93
C ASP A 152 11.01 -9.69 -1.59
N ASN A 153 11.79 -9.75 -0.50
CA ASN A 153 12.35 -10.99 0.01
C ASN A 153 11.32 -11.91 0.70
N LEU A 154 10.24 -11.35 1.27
CA LEU A 154 9.15 -12.10 1.91
C LEU A 154 8.38 -12.95 0.89
N MET A 155 8.19 -12.42 -0.32
CA MET A 155 7.41 -13.03 -1.40
C MET A 155 8.06 -14.25 -2.07
N SER A 156 9.11 -14.84 -1.47
CA SER A 156 9.80 -16.03 -1.98
C SER A 156 9.00 -17.35 -1.89
N ASN A 157 7.70 -17.31 -1.58
CA ASN A 157 6.79 -18.46 -1.41
C ASN A 157 7.14 -19.45 -0.29
N GLU A 158 8.01 -19.06 0.65
CA GLU A 158 8.30 -19.85 1.84
C GLU A 158 7.52 -19.31 3.04
N ILE A 159 7.03 -20.21 3.90
CA ILE A 159 6.45 -19.81 5.19
C ILE A 159 7.57 -19.18 6.03
N LYS A 160 7.33 -17.97 6.55
CA LYS A 160 8.24 -17.30 7.50
C LYS A 160 7.49 -17.00 8.78
N THR A 161 7.99 -17.49 9.90
CA THR A 161 7.38 -17.23 11.21
C THR A 161 8.38 -16.56 12.13
N GLY A 162 8.03 -15.38 12.66
CA GLY A 162 8.85 -14.67 13.63
C GLY A 162 10.10 -14.02 13.05
N SER A 163 10.12 -13.73 11.75
CA SER A 163 11.18 -12.95 11.11
C SER A 163 11.12 -11.50 11.57
N ASN A 164 12.28 -10.87 11.75
CA ASN A 164 12.35 -9.50 12.24
C ASN A 164 12.36 -8.49 11.09
N LEU A 165 11.65 -7.37 11.28
CA LEU A 165 11.81 -6.15 10.50
C LEU A 165 11.84 -4.99 11.50
N GLY A 166 13.04 -4.44 11.75
CA GLY A 166 13.24 -3.52 12.88
C GLY A 166 12.91 -4.22 14.21
N THR A 167 12.02 -3.61 14.98
CA THR A 167 11.45 -4.16 16.22
C THR A 167 10.25 -5.08 16.01
N LEU A 168 9.69 -5.12 14.79
CA LEU A 168 8.50 -5.90 14.47
C LEU A 168 8.83 -7.38 14.26
N LYS A 169 7.86 -8.23 14.64
CA LYS A 169 7.80 -9.62 14.22
C LYS A 169 6.84 -9.78 13.05
N ILE A 170 7.29 -10.45 12.00
CA ILE A 170 6.49 -10.73 10.81
C ILE A 170 6.22 -12.23 10.74
N GLU A 171 4.96 -12.57 10.47
CA GLU A 171 4.53 -13.91 10.08
C GLU A 171 3.98 -13.84 8.66
N TYR A 172 4.44 -14.72 7.79
CA TYR A 172 4.03 -14.83 6.40
C TYR A 172 3.69 -16.28 6.10
N ILE A 173 2.47 -16.48 5.64
CA ILE A 173 1.99 -17.75 5.11
C ILE A 173 1.51 -17.43 3.69
N PRO A 174 2.10 -18.00 2.63
CA PRO A 174 1.62 -17.78 1.27
C PRO A 174 0.31 -18.53 1.02
N ASP A 175 -0.47 -18.06 0.04
CA ASP A 175 -1.57 -18.80 -0.53
C ASP A 175 -1.01 -20.13 -1.11
N LYS A 176 -1.73 -21.24 -0.91
CA LYS A 176 -1.29 -22.58 -1.33
C LYS A 176 -2.44 -23.40 -1.88
N GLU A 177 -2.29 -23.87 -3.12
CA GLU A 177 -3.19 -24.87 -3.69
C GLU A 177 -3.05 -26.21 -2.95
N LEU A 178 -4.18 -26.82 -2.63
CA LEU A 178 -4.27 -28.10 -1.95
C LEU A 178 -4.86 -29.15 -2.89
N SER A 179 -4.70 -30.43 -2.54
CA SER A 179 -5.34 -31.53 -3.28
C SER A 179 -6.87 -31.39 -3.34
N ASN A 180 -7.48 -30.73 -2.35
CA ASN A 180 -8.89 -30.36 -2.34
C ASN A 180 -9.05 -28.92 -1.84
N GLY A 181 -9.07 -27.97 -2.77
CA GLY A 181 -9.33 -26.56 -2.49
C GLY A 181 -8.07 -25.72 -2.34
N TYR A 182 -8.17 -24.63 -1.59
CA TYR A 182 -7.16 -23.59 -1.58
C TYR A 182 -6.98 -23.03 -0.16
N SER A 183 -5.74 -23.06 0.34
CA SER A 183 -5.38 -22.42 1.60
C SER A 183 -5.09 -20.96 1.35
N ARG A 184 -5.84 -20.08 2.02
CA ARG A 184 -5.54 -18.63 2.00
C ARG A 184 -4.43 -18.35 3.01
N GLY A 185 -3.39 -17.71 2.51
CA GLY A 185 -2.28 -17.19 3.26
C GLY A 185 -2.61 -15.86 3.93
N HIS A 186 -1.64 -15.32 4.67
CA HIS A 186 -1.75 -14.03 5.31
C HIS A 186 -0.35 -13.48 5.63
N ILE A 187 -0.32 -12.17 5.85
CA ILE A 187 0.84 -11.48 6.42
C ILE A 187 0.41 -10.87 7.74
N LYS A 188 1.15 -11.10 8.82
CA LYS A 188 0.88 -10.51 10.13
C LYS A 188 2.08 -9.72 10.60
N VAL A 189 1.83 -8.47 10.96
CA VAL A 189 2.80 -7.52 11.52
C VAL A 189 2.50 -7.38 13.01
N ILE A 190 3.49 -7.67 13.85
CA ILE A 190 3.33 -7.77 15.30
C ILE A 190 4.31 -6.80 15.95
N ALA A 191 3.81 -5.77 16.63
CA ALA A 191 4.67 -4.91 17.44
C ALA A 191 5.11 -5.65 18.72
N GLN A 192 6.41 -5.69 18.98
CA GLN A 192 7.00 -6.37 20.15
C GLN A 192 7.03 -5.48 21.37
#